data_AF-G5QIB7-F1
#
_entry.id   AF-G5QIB7-F1
#
_cell.length_a   1.000
_cell.length_b   1.000
_cell.length_c   1.000
_cell.angle_alpha   90.00
_cell.angle_beta   90.00
_cell.angle_gamma   90.00
#
_symmetry.space_group_name_H-M   'P 1'
#
loop_
_entity.id
_entity.type
_entity.pdbx_description
1 polymer ?
#
loop_
_entity_poly.entity_id
_entity_poly.type
_entity_poly.pdbx_seq_one_letter_code
_entity_poly.pdbx_strand_id
1 'polypeptide(L)'
;MDLLRKLNYTSDHTHLATNKEEEKIRFRDIQAQPRKIISSPTWSGLEDEHISYNAGYTNVHELIPWRTLSGRQQLYQDHQWMRDFGESLLVYRPPIDTRSVKAVMGRKSNGNPEKALNFLTPHQ
;
A
#
# COMPACT_ATOMS: atom_id res chain seq x y z
N MET A 1 2.94 -23.54 5.99
CA MET A 1 2.06 -24.11 4.95
C MET A 1 0.59 -23.73 5.05
N ASP A 2 0.01 -23.55 6.24
CA ASP A 2 -1.42 -23.24 6.39
C ASP A 2 -1.87 -21.82 5.95
N LEU A 3 -0.91 -20.91 5.68
CA LEU A 3 -1.19 -19.53 5.24
C LEU A 3 -1.46 -19.41 3.73
N LEU A 4 -0.84 -20.25 2.89
CA LEU A 4 -1.04 -20.25 1.43
C LEU A 4 -2.35 -20.94 1.03
N ARG A 5 -2.82 -21.89 1.86
CA ARG A 5 -4.09 -22.61 1.66
C ARG A 5 -5.33 -21.77 2.02
N LYS A 6 -5.17 -20.65 2.74
CA LYS A 6 -6.25 -19.78 3.22
C LYS A 6 -6.66 -18.66 2.26
N LEU A 7 -5.96 -18.53 1.14
CA LEU A 7 -6.44 -17.71 0.05
C LEU A 7 -7.53 -18.52 -0.65
N ASN A 8 -8.80 -18.14 -0.50
CA ASN A 8 -9.97 -18.76 -1.15
C ASN A 8 -9.97 -18.53 -2.68
N TYR A 9 -8.84 -18.77 -3.34
CA TYR A 9 -8.70 -18.73 -4.79
C TYR A 9 -8.76 -20.14 -5.34
N THR A 10 -9.20 -20.25 -6.60
CA THR A 10 -9.39 -21.52 -7.29
C THR A 10 -8.10 -22.26 -7.64
N SER A 11 -6.94 -21.62 -7.46
CA SER A 11 -5.61 -22.14 -7.82
C SER A 11 -4.78 -22.47 -6.58
N ASP A 12 -4.00 -23.54 -6.67
CA ASP A 12 -2.98 -23.85 -5.66
C ASP A 12 -1.79 -22.90 -5.80
N HIS A 13 -1.30 -22.40 -4.67
CA HIS A 13 -0.13 -21.52 -4.59
C HIS A 13 0.97 -22.08 -3.66
N THR A 14 0.83 -23.31 -3.18
CA THR A 14 1.82 -23.90 -2.28
C THR A 14 3.20 -24.09 -2.94
N HIS A 15 3.24 -24.31 -4.26
CA HIS A 15 4.48 -24.46 -5.04
C HIS A 15 5.46 -23.29 -4.88
N LEU A 16 4.97 -22.10 -4.55
CA LEU A 16 5.79 -20.90 -4.32
C LEU A 16 6.67 -20.99 -3.06
N ALA A 17 6.42 -21.95 -2.17
CA ALA A 17 7.17 -22.13 -0.93
C ALA A 17 7.55 -23.59 -0.63
N THR A 18 7.03 -24.58 -1.35
CA THR A 18 7.32 -26.02 -1.10
C THR A 18 8.81 -26.34 -1.12
N ASN A 19 9.58 -25.74 -2.04
CA ASN A 19 11.04 -25.93 -2.11
C ASN A 19 11.81 -25.36 -0.90
N LYS A 20 11.17 -24.51 -0.08
CA LYS A 20 11.75 -23.91 1.13
C LYS A 20 10.94 -24.27 2.37
N GLU A 21 10.15 -25.35 2.36
CA GLU A 21 9.29 -25.72 3.49
C GLU A 21 10.07 -26.00 4.78
N GLU A 22 11.26 -26.58 4.67
CA GLU A 22 12.08 -26.93 5.82
C GLU A 22 12.83 -25.72 6.41
N GLU A 23 12.98 -24.65 5.64
CA GLU A 23 13.74 -23.44 5.98
C GLU A 23 13.20 -22.79 7.26
N LYS A 24 14.10 -22.59 8.23
CA LYS A 24 13.78 -22.12 9.57
C LYS A 24 14.84 -21.15 10.05
N ILE A 25 14.69 -19.90 9.65
CA ILE A 25 15.58 -18.81 10.06
C ILE A 25 15.50 -18.63 11.59
N ARG A 26 16.64 -18.63 12.28
CA ARG A 26 16.74 -18.34 13.72
C ARG A 26 17.50 -17.04 13.98
N PHE A 27 17.26 -16.47 15.14
CA PHE A 27 17.92 -15.23 15.56
C PHE A 27 19.46 -15.35 15.55
N ARG A 28 20.01 -16.46 16.07
CA ARG A 28 21.47 -16.68 16.07
C ARG A 28 22.06 -16.82 14.67
N ASP A 29 21.29 -17.34 13.71
CA ASP A 29 21.76 -17.51 12.32
C ASP A 29 21.92 -16.16 11.62
N ILE A 30 20.95 -15.24 11.80
CA ILE A 30 20.99 -13.91 11.19
C ILE A 30 22.04 -12.98 11.83
N GLN A 31 22.43 -13.25 13.08
CA GLN A 31 23.59 -12.59 13.69
C GLN A 31 24.90 -13.03 13.04
N ALA A 32 25.00 -14.29 12.62
CA ALA A 32 26.18 -14.83 11.96
C ALA A 32 26.30 -14.36 10.50
N GLN A 33 25.20 -14.35 9.76
CA GLN A 33 25.14 -13.83 8.40
C GLN A 33 23.69 -13.52 8.00
N PRO A 34 23.42 -12.42 7.27
CA PRO A 34 22.10 -12.14 6.73
C PRO A 34 21.50 -13.33 5.97
N ARG A 35 20.18 -13.50 6.07
CA ARG A 35 19.41 -14.56 5.41
C ARG A 35 18.35 -13.94 4.52
N LYS A 36 18.16 -14.50 3.33
CA LYS A 36 17.05 -14.16 2.44
C LYS A 36 15.77 -14.82 2.98
N ILE A 37 14.66 -14.10 2.92
CA ILE A 37 13.35 -14.60 3.37
C ILE A 37 12.72 -15.54 2.33
N ILE A 38 11.56 -16.09 2.67
CA ILE A 38 10.77 -17.01 1.82
C ILE A 38 9.59 -16.24 1.22
N SER A 39 9.19 -16.63 0.00
CA SER A 39 7.94 -16.16 -0.62
C SER A 39 6.75 -16.38 0.33
N SER A 40 5.89 -15.37 0.44
CA SER A 40 4.77 -15.36 1.39
C SER A 40 3.53 -14.72 0.78
N PRO A 41 2.31 -15.23 1.06
CA PRO A 41 1.06 -14.63 0.58
C PRO A 41 0.79 -13.24 1.17
N THR A 42 1.54 -12.83 2.19
CA THR A 42 1.50 -11.45 2.72
C THR A 42 1.90 -10.43 1.65
N TRP A 43 2.72 -10.83 0.68
CA TRP A 43 3.31 -9.97 -0.33
C TRP A 43 2.92 -10.40 -1.74
N SER A 44 3.16 -9.54 -2.72
CA SER A 44 2.80 -9.77 -4.13
C SER A 44 3.99 -10.00 -5.06
N GLY A 45 5.18 -10.23 -4.52
CA GLY A 45 6.41 -10.57 -5.26
C GLY A 45 6.98 -11.91 -4.81
N LEU A 46 7.97 -12.42 -5.56
CA LEU A 46 8.63 -13.70 -5.30
C LEU A 46 10.06 -13.53 -4.77
N GLU A 47 10.43 -14.41 -3.85
CA GLU A 47 11.79 -14.57 -3.34
C GLU A 47 12.46 -15.78 -4.00
N ASP A 48 12.93 -15.57 -5.23
CA ASP A 48 13.51 -16.60 -6.09
C ASP A 48 14.98 -16.29 -6.44
N GLU A 49 15.74 -17.29 -6.87
CA GLU A 49 17.14 -17.13 -7.27
C GLU A 49 17.33 -16.72 -8.74
N HIS A 50 16.32 -16.90 -9.58
CA HIS A 50 16.34 -16.59 -11.01
C HIS A 50 15.63 -15.27 -11.33
N ILE A 51 14.66 -14.85 -10.51
CA ILE A 51 13.92 -13.61 -10.66
C ILE A 51 14.03 -12.74 -9.41
N SER A 52 14.26 -11.45 -9.61
CA SER A 52 14.24 -10.48 -8.53
C SER A 52 12.82 -10.22 -8.04
N TYR A 53 12.68 -9.82 -6.78
CA TYR A 53 11.40 -9.41 -6.23
C TYR A 53 10.78 -8.27 -7.05
N ASN A 54 9.51 -8.44 -7.45
CA ASN A 54 8.73 -7.44 -8.17
C ASN A 54 7.30 -7.41 -7.62
N ALA A 55 6.84 -6.24 -7.17
CA ALA A 55 5.50 -6.11 -6.59
C ALA A 55 4.41 -6.28 -7.66
N GLY A 56 3.40 -7.10 -7.35
CA GLY A 56 2.33 -7.44 -8.29
C GLY A 56 2.65 -8.64 -9.19
N TYR A 57 3.84 -9.24 -9.07
CA TYR A 57 4.22 -10.44 -9.82
C TYR A 57 3.20 -11.57 -9.62
N THR A 58 2.81 -11.88 -8.39
CA THR A 58 1.83 -12.94 -8.13
C THR A 58 0.44 -12.57 -8.64
N ASN A 59 0.08 -11.28 -8.65
CA ASN A 59 -1.20 -10.87 -9.23
C ASN A 59 -1.25 -11.16 -10.74
N VAL A 60 -0.15 -10.92 -11.43
CA VAL A 60 -0.04 -11.11 -12.89
C VAL A 60 0.15 -12.58 -13.26
N HIS A 61 1.04 -13.30 -12.58
CA HIS A 61 1.48 -14.64 -12.99
C HIS A 61 0.74 -15.77 -12.25
N GLU A 62 0.32 -15.54 -11.01
CA GLU A 62 -0.44 -16.51 -10.20
C GLU A 62 -1.95 -16.23 -10.24
N LEU A 63 -2.37 -15.21 -10.98
CA LEU A 63 -3.78 -14.81 -11.14
C LEU A 63 -4.49 -14.50 -9.81
N ILE A 64 -3.73 -14.14 -8.78
CA ILE A 64 -4.27 -13.66 -7.51
C ILE A 64 -4.88 -12.26 -7.76
N PRO A 65 -6.18 -12.04 -7.54
CA PRO A 65 -6.79 -10.73 -7.71
C PRO A 65 -6.15 -9.66 -6.82
N TRP A 66 -6.09 -8.42 -7.31
CA TRP A 66 -5.82 -7.29 -6.43
C TRP A 66 -6.98 -7.16 -5.43
N ARG A 67 -6.69 -6.73 -4.19
CA ARG A 67 -7.72 -6.51 -3.16
C ARG A 67 -8.42 -5.17 -3.37
N THR A 68 -9.00 -4.99 -4.55
CA THR A 68 -9.80 -3.84 -4.99
C THR A 68 -11.23 -4.30 -5.27
N LEU A 69 -12.16 -3.36 -5.46
CA LEU A 69 -13.56 -3.70 -5.74
C LEU A 69 -13.71 -4.55 -7.01
N SER A 70 -12.89 -4.29 -8.03
CA SER A 70 -12.93 -5.00 -9.32
C SER A 70 -12.02 -6.22 -9.40
N GLY A 71 -11.20 -6.50 -8.37
CA GLY A 71 -10.18 -7.55 -8.42
C GLY A 71 -8.97 -7.20 -9.31
N ARG A 72 -8.90 -5.99 -9.86
CA ARG A 72 -7.88 -5.52 -10.81
C ARG A 72 -7.24 -4.20 -10.35
N GLN A 73 -6.20 -3.75 -11.04
CA GLN A 73 -5.70 -2.38 -10.87
C GLN A 73 -6.84 -1.40 -11.22
N GLN A 74 -7.32 -0.65 -10.22
CA GLN A 74 -8.56 0.12 -10.31
C GLN A 74 -8.28 1.56 -10.72
N LEU A 75 -8.48 1.86 -12.00
CA LEU A 75 -8.30 3.21 -12.56
C LEU A 75 -9.44 4.15 -12.18
N TYR A 76 -10.66 3.62 -12.00
CA TYR A 76 -11.86 4.39 -11.65
C TYR A 76 -12.23 4.22 -10.17
N GLN A 77 -12.21 5.31 -9.42
CA GLN A 77 -12.54 5.36 -7.99
C GLN A 77 -13.98 5.86 -7.82
N ASP A 78 -14.92 4.94 -7.59
CA ASP A 78 -16.36 5.22 -7.68
C ASP A 78 -17.02 5.60 -6.35
N HIS A 79 -16.27 5.55 -5.24
CA HIS A 79 -16.74 6.01 -3.94
C HIS A 79 -17.26 7.45 -4.02
N GLN A 80 -18.37 7.75 -3.33
CA GLN A 80 -19.05 9.05 -3.44
C GLN A 80 -18.09 10.24 -3.25
N TRP A 81 -17.24 10.20 -2.23
CA TRP A 81 -16.23 11.25 -2.01
C TRP A 81 -15.26 11.38 -3.18
N MET A 82 -14.79 10.28 -3.77
CA MET A 82 -13.84 10.35 -4.89
C MET A 82 -14.49 11.03 -6.11
N ARG A 83 -15.79 10.80 -6.34
CA ARG A 83 -16.52 11.51 -7.41
C ARG A 83 -16.73 12.98 -7.08
N ASP A 84 -17.20 13.28 -5.87
CA ASP A 84 -17.54 14.65 -5.45
C ASP A 84 -16.30 15.56 -5.35
N PHE A 85 -15.13 15.01 -4.98
CA PHE A 85 -13.85 15.72 -4.95
C PHE A 85 -13.12 15.76 -6.31
N GLY A 86 -13.70 15.20 -7.38
CA GLY A 86 -13.11 15.18 -8.72
C GLY A 86 -11.90 14.26 -8.87
N GLU A 87 -11.85 13.18 -8.08
CA GLU A 87 -10.75 12.20 -8.01
C GLU A 87 -11.15 10.81 -8.54
N SER A 88 -12.27 10.70 -9.24
CA SER A 88 -12.73 9.41 -9.79
C SER A 88 -11.81 8.87 -10.89
N LEU A 89 -11.08 9.76 -11.57
CA LEU A 89 -9.98 9.48 -12.49
C LEU A 89 -8.79 10.40 -12.17
N LEU A 90 -7.61 10.09 -12.72
CA LEU A 90 -6.47 10.98 -12.61
C LEU A 90 -6.74 12.31 -13.32
N VAL A 91 -6.45 13.41 -12.63
CA VAL A 91 -6.54 14.77 -13.17
C VAL A 91 -5.37 15.59 -12.66
N TYR A 92 -4.96 16.60 -13.43
CA TYR A 92 -4.02 17.60 -12.92
C TYR A 92 -4.69 18.43 -11.81
N ARG A 93 -4.04 18.54 -10.65
CA ARG A 93 -4.40 19.48 -9.60
C ARG A 93 -3.22 20.40 -9.29
N PRO A 94 -3.38 21.73 -9.43
CA PRO A 94 -2.32 22.65 -9.05
C PRO A 94 -2.05 22.57 -7.54
N PRO A 95 -0.85 22.97 -7.07
CA PRO A 95 -0.56 23.05 -5.64
C PRO A 95 -1.61 23.88 -4.89
N ILE A 96 -1.97 23.45 -3.69
CA ILE A 96 -2.91 24.20 -2.83
C ILE A 96 -2.29 25.53 -2.38
N ASP A 97 -3.11 26.58 -2.27
CA ASP A 97 -2.68 27.86 -1.71
C ASP A 97 -2.66 27.81 -0.17
N THR A 98 -1.46 27.66 0.38
CA THR A 98 -1.22 27.64 1.83
C THR A 98 -1.31 29.03 2.48
N ARG A 99 -1.49 30.10 1.70
CA ARG A 99 -1.66 31.50 2.17
C ARG A 99 -3.09 32.02 1.99
N SER A 100 -4.04 31.11 1.76
CA SER A 100 -5.46 31.39 1.56
C SER A 100 -6.17 32.03 2.79
N VAL A 101 -5.51 32.05 3.95
CA VAL A 101 -6.03 32.66 5.19
C VAL A 101 -6.30 34.17 5.08
N LYS A 102 -5.70 34.87 4.11
CA LYS A 102 -5.94 36.31 3.88
C LYS A 102 -7.42 36.66 3.75
N ALA A 103 -8.24 35.75 3.20
CA ALA A 103 -9.66 35.97 3.02
C ALA A 103 -10.47 35.94 4.33
N VAL A 104 -9.90 35.43 5.43
CA VAL A 104 -10.61 35.25 6.71
C VAL A 104 -9.94 35.95 7.90
N MET A 105 -8.67 36.34 7.78
CA MET A 105 -7.95 37.12 8.82
C MET A 105 -8.74 38.37 9.23
N GLY A 106 -8.93 38.56 10.54
CA GLY A 106 -9.63 39.70 11.11
C GLY A 106 -11.14 39.76 10.86
N ARG A 107 -11.73 38.78 10.16
CA ARG A 107 -13.17 38.81 9.79
C ARG A 107 -14.10 38.15 10.81
N LYS A 108 -13.58 37.28 11.69
CA LYS A 108 -14.37 36.52 12.68
C LYS A 108 -13.74 36.58 14.06
N SER A 109 -13.66 37.78 14.63
CA SER A 109 -13.09 37.98 15.96
C SER A 109 -13.96 37.35 17.07
N ASN A 110 -13.31 36.75 18.05
CA ASN A 110 -13.92 36.30 19.31
C ASN A 110 -13.48 37.17 20.51
N GLY A 111 -12.93 38.37 20.24
CA GLY A 111 -12.42 39.28 21.27
C GLY A 111 -10.96 39.05 21.69
N ASN A 112 -10.27 38.03 21.16
CA ASN A 112 -8.86 37.75 21.45
C ASN A 112 -7.96 37.96 20.21
N PRO A 113 -6.64 38.20 20.37
CA PRO A 113 -5.70 38.29 19.25
C PRO A 113 -5.62 36.98 18.44
N GLU A 114 -5.74 37.09 17.11
CA GLU A 114 -5.60 35.95 16.20
C GLU A 114 -4.13 35.45 16.15
N LYS A 115 -3.94 34.13 16.07
CA LYS A 115 -2.63 33.50 15.90
C LYS A 115 -2.65 32.58 14.68
N ALA A 116 -1.73 32.80 13.74
CA ALA A 116 -1.52 31.89 12.62
C ALA A 116 -0.68 30.70 13.10
N LEU A 117 -1.21 29.48 12.95
CA LEU A 117 -0.51 28.25 13.32
C LEU A 117 -0.12 27.50 12.05
N ASN A 118 1.15 27.13 11.94
CA ASN A 118 1.62 26.22 10.90
C ASN A 118 1.51 24.79 11.42
N PHE A 119 0.32 24.19 11.29
CA PHE A 119 0.11 22.80 11.66
C PHE A 119 0.72 21.90 10.59
N LEU A 120 1.85 21.26 10.91
CA LEU A 120 2.30 20.08 10.20
C LEU A 120 1.42 18.93 10.66
N THR A 121 0.60 18.37 9.77
CA THR A 121 0.01 17.05 10.05
C THR A 121 1.18 16.06 10.18
N PRO A 122 1.23 15.22 11.23
CA PRO A 122 2.41 14.43 11.63
C PRO A 122 2.80 13.30 10.65
N HIS A 123 2.28 13.34 9.43
CA HIS A 123 2.47 12.32 8.41
C HIS A 123 2.91 12.99 7.12
N GLN A 124 4.22 13.20 7.02
CA GLN A 124 4.95 13.16 5.76
C GLN A 124 5.97 12.03 5.85
#